data_AF-A0A963A3V1-F1
#
_entry.id   AF-A0A963A3V1-F1
#
_cell.length_a   1.000
_cell.length_b   1.000
_cell.length_c   1.000
_cell.angle_alpha   90.00
_cell.angle_beta   90.00
_cell.angle_gamma   90.00
#
_symmetry.space_group_name_H-M   'P 1'
#
loop_
_entity.id
_entity.type
_entity.pdbx_description
1 polymer ?
#
loop_
_entity_poly.entity_id
_entity_poly.type
_entity_poly.pdbx_seq_one_letter_code
_entity_poly.pdbx_strand_id
1 'polypeptide(L)'
;MQISCQNLKRDLSAFIPAARLIDDPLRTLAYGSDASFYRLIPELVVKVKDEREMQRIILLAGRHQVPVTFRAAGTSLSGQAISDSVLLLLSGEGWCGHTLDPNADTISLQPGVIGAQANEYLAPYGRKIGPDPASINAAKIGGIAANNASGMCCGTAQNSYNTLAGMRLILADGTLVDTRRPESVARFQASHSKLLQQLATLGRRTRDNSELADRIRHKYRLKNTTGYSLNALVDYDDPVEILQHLMIGSEGTLGFIAGISYRTV
;
A
#
# COMPACT_ATOMS: atom_id res chain seq x y z
N MET A 1 7.82 -20.87 14.63
CA MET A 1 6.85 -19.82 14.23
C MET A 1 6.00 -19.38 15.42
N GLN A 2 5.27 -20.29 16.08
CA GLN A 2 4.43 -20.00 17.25
C GLN A 2 5.11 -19.23 18.40
N ILE A 3 6.34 -19.60 18.79
CA ILE A 3 7.08 -18.91 19.86
C ILE A 3 7.43 -17.47 19.47
N SER A 4 7.84 -17.24 18.21
CA SER A 4 8.15 -15.89 17.71
C SER A 4 6.91 -15.00 17.68
N CYS A 5 5.76 -15.53 17.28
CA CYS A 5 4.49 -14.79 17.29
C CYS A 5 4.05 -14.44 18.71
N GLN A 6 4.18 -15.38 19.67
CA GLN A 6 3.90 -15.11 21.09
C GLN A 6 4.82 -14.03 21.67
N ASN A 7 6.11 -14.06 21.35
CA ASN A 7 7.06 -13.02 21.77
C ASN A 7 6.71 -11.65 21.17
N LEU A 8 6.36 -11.60 19.88
CA LEU A 8 5.86 -10.38 19.25
C LEU A 8 4.60 -9.87 19.96
N LYS A 9 3.59 -10.71 20.19
CA LYS A 9 2.35 -10.33 20.89
C LYS A 9 2.65 -9.72 22.26
N ARG A 10 3.58 -10.33 23.03
CA ARG A 10 4.00 -9.81 24.33
C ARG A 10 4.58 -8.41 24.21
N ASP A 11 5.49 -8.17 23.27
CA ASP A 11 6.10 -6.85 23.07
C ASP A 11 5.08 -5.81 22.56
N LEU A 12 4.14 -6.23 21.71
CA LEU A 12 3.03 -5.37 21.26
C LEU A 12 2.12 -4.96 22.41
N SER A 13 1.87 -5.85 23.38
CA SER A 13 0.99 -5.55 24.53
C SER A 13 1.47 -4.39 25.41
N ALA A 14 2.75 -4.01 25.31
CA ALA A 14 3.30 -2.85 26.01
C ALA A 14 2.75 -1.50 25.51
N PHE A 15 2.17 -1.45 24.31
CA PHE A 15 1.65 -0.19 23.73
C PHE A 15 0.38 -0.35 22.90
N ILE A 16 -0.01 -1.57 22.53
CA ILE A 16 -1.29 -1.88 21.91
C ILE A 16 -2.23 -2.44 22.99
N PRO A 17 -3.40 -1.83 23.23
CA PRO A 17 -4.41 -2.36 24.14
C PRO A 17 -4.83 -3.77 23.77
N ALA A 18 -5.07 -4.62 24.78
CA ALA A 18 -5.43 -6.02 24.59
C ALA A 18 -6.64 -6.23 23.66
N ALA A 19 -7.63 -5.33 23.68
CA ALA A 19 -8.80 -5.40 22.80
C ALA A 19 -8.47 -5.30 21.29
N ARG A 20 -7.28 -4.82 20.93
CA ARG A 20 -6.76 -4.71 19.56
C ARG A 20 -5.77 -5.82 19.19
N LEU A 21 -5.48 -6.75 20.11
CA LEU A 21 -4.66 -7.95 19.91
C LEU A 21 -5.58 -9.18 19.97
N ILE A 22 -5.91 -9.74 18.81
CA ILE A 22 -6.95 -10.76 18.66
C ILE A 22 -6.29 -12.07 18.24
N ASP A 23 -6.36 -13.08 19.08
CA ASP A 23 -5.80 -14.41 18.84
C ASP A 23 -6.72 -15.56 19.27
N ASP A 24 -8.00 -15.27 19.59
CA ASP A 24 -8.97 -16.33 19.82
C ASP A 24 -9.39 -17.00 18.50
N PRO A 25 -9.64 -18.33 18.52
CA PRO A 25 -9.92 -19.10 17.30
C PRO A 25 -11.11 -18.61 16.47
N LEU A 26 -12.15 -18.07 17.12
CA LEU A 26 -13.36 -17.64 16.43
C LEU A 26 -13.09 -16.41 15.56
N ARG A 27 -12.47 -15.38 16.15
CA ARG A 27 -12.19 -14.13 15.43
C ARG A 27 -11.05 -14.32 14.43
N THR A 28 -10.01 -15.08 14.73
CA THR A 28 -8.95 -15.35 13.75
C THR A 28 -9.49 -16.13 12.55
N LEU A 29 -10.38 -17.10 12.76
CA LEU A 29 -11.08 -17.79 11.67
C LEU A 29 -11.90 -16.81 10.81
N ALA A 30 -12.64 -15.89 11.45
CA ALA A 30 -13.46 -14.90 10.75
C ALA A 30 -12.62 -13.90 9.91
N TYR A 31 -11.43 -13.53 10.39
CA TYR A 31 -10.49 -12.68 9.66
C TYR A 31 -9.66 -13.43 8.61
N GLY A 32 -9.72 -14.77 8.59
CA GLY A 32 -8.90 -15.60 7.71
C GLY A 32 -9.32 -15.64 6.24
N SER A 33 -10.43 -14.98 5.86
CA SER A 33 -10.88 -14.82 4.47
C SER A 33 -10.97 -13.36 4.06
N ASP A 34 -10.67 -13.09 2.79
CA ASP A 34 -11.08 -11.89 2.05
C ASP A 34 -12.23 -12.25 1.09
N ALA A 35 -12.45 -11.50 0.01
CA ALA A 35 -13.51 -11.81 -0.96
C ALA A 35 -13.11 -12.90 -1.97
N SER A 36 -11.93 -13.52 -1.81
CA SER A 36 -11.49 -14.65 -2.62
C SER A 36 -12.02 -15.99 -2.09
N PHE A 37 -11.72 -17.07 -2.82
CA PHE A 37 -12.01 -18.43 -2.37
C PHE A 37 -10.92 -19.02 -1.47
N TYR A 38 -9.84 -18.26 -1.19
CA TYR A 38 -8.74 -18.70 -0.34
C TYR A 38 -9.04 -18.42 1.14
N ARG A 39 -8.37 -19.19 2.01
CA ARG A 39 -8.40 -18.97 3.46
C ARG A 39 -7.06 -19.29 4.08
N LEU A 40 -6.56 -18.37 4.91
CA LEU A 40 -5.42 -18.55 5.79
C LEU A 40 -5.80 -17.98 7.15
N ILE A 41 -5.66 -18.76 8.22
CA ILE A 41 -6.08 -18.35 9.57
C ILE A 41 -4.88 -17.71 10.27
N PRO A 42 -4.91 -16.41 10.57
CA PRO A 42 -3.79 -15.74 11.21
C PRO A 42 -3.60 -16.23 12.65
N GLU A 43 -2.34 -16.36 13.08
CA GLU A 43 -1.98 -16.57 14.49
C GLU A 43 -2.35 -15.36 15.36
N LEU A 44 -2.28 -14.14 14.80
CA LEU A 44 -2.62 -12.90 15.51
C LEU A 44 -3.19 -11.86 14.54
N VAL A 45 -4.28 -11.21 14.95
CA VAL A 45 -4.81 -10.02 14.28
C VAL A 45 -4.54 -8.80 15.15
N VAL A 46 -3.92 -7.77 14.57
CA VAL A 46 -3.61 -6.51 15.26
C VAL A 46 -4.37 -5.36 14.59
N LYS A 47 -5.25 -4.68 15.33
CA LYS A 47 -5.90 -3.46 14.86
C LYS A 47 -4.99 -2.25 15.09
N VAL A 48 -4.42 -1.69 14.03
CA VAL A 48 -3.43 -0.60 14.07
C VAL A 48 -4.12 0.75 13.93
N LYS A 49 -3.92 1.67 14.89
CA LYS A 49 -4.66 2.95 14.92
C LYS A 49 -4.00 4.05 14.08
N ASP A 50 -2.68 4.08 14.03
CA ASP A 50 -1.94 5.17 13.42
C ASP A 50 -0.54 4.75 12.93
N GLU A 51 0.12 5.70 12.28
CA GLU A 51 1.45 5.57 11.69
C GLU A 51 2.53 5.19 12.70
N ARG A 52 2.47 5.72 13.92
CA ARG A 52 3.48 5.46 14.94
C ARG A 52 3.42 4.01 15.40
N GLU A 53 2.21 3.50 15.61
CA GLU A 53 2.00 2.08 15.90
C GLU A 53 2.49 1.21 14.73
N MET A 54 2.15 1.57 13.49
CA MET A 54 2.56 0.80 12.31
C MET A 54 4.09 0.66 12.20
N GLN A 55 4.84 1.77 12.35
CA GLN A 55 6.30 1.73 12.34
C GLN A 55 6.86 0.82 13.44
N ARG A 56 6.32 0.93 14.66
CA ARG A 56 6.79 0.14 15.81
C ARG A 56 6.48 -1.34 15.64
N ILE A 57 5.31 -1.68 15.08
CA ILE A 57 4.91 -3.06 14.77
C ILE A 57 5.84 -3.65 13.71
N ILE A 58 6.09 -2.95 12.59
CA ILE A 58 6.97 -3.43 11.51
C ILE A 58 8.39 -3.71 12.05
N LEU A 59 8.94 -2.79 12.85
CA LEU A 59 10.25 -2.96 13.48
C LEU A 59 10.31 -4.18 14.41
N LEU A 60 9.28 -4.40 15.23
CA LEU A 60 9.21 -5.56 16.14
C LEU A 60 9.01 -6.87 15.37
N ALA A 61 8.16 -6.87 14.34
CA ALA A 61 7.95 -8.02 13.47
C ALA A 61 9.26 -8.43 12.78
N GLY A 62 10.04 -7.47 12.29
CA GLY A 62 11.37 -7.72 11.73
C GLY A 62 12.34 -8.31 12.75
N ARG A 63 12.37 -7.80 13.98
CA ARG A 63 13.22 -8.33 15.07
C ARG A 63 12.87 -9.76 15.46
N HIS A 64 11.58 -10.09 15.51
CA HIS A 64 11.10 -11.44 15.82
C HIS A 64 11.04 -12.37 14.60
N GLN A 65 11.39 -11.86 13.41
CA GLN A 65 11.28 -12.56 12.12
C GLN A 65 9.88 -13.13 11.87
N VAL A 66 8.84 -12.34 12.19
CA VAL A 66 7.44 -12.71 12.03
C VAL A 66 6.87 -12.01 10.78
N PRO A 67 6.39 -12.76 9.78
CA PRO A 67 5.72 -12.18 8.62
C PRO A 67 4.45 -11.43 9.02
N VAL A 68 4.23 -10.26 8.41
CA VAL A 68 3.03 -9.44 8.61
C VAL A 68 2.35 -9.18 7.27
N THR A 69 1.02 -9.15 7.27
CA THR A 69 0.21 -8.80 6.10
C THR A 69 -0.71 -7.64 6.44
N PHE A 70 -0.76 -6.62 5.58
CA PHE A 70 -1.63 -5.47 5.78
C PHE A 70 -3.02 -5.73 5.21
N ARG A 71 -4.08 -5.41 5.97
CA ARG A 71 -5.47 -5.49 5.49
C ARG A 71 -6.19 -4.17 5.72
N ALA A 72 -6.69 -3.62 4.61
CA ALA A 72 -7.64 -2.52 4.63
C ALA A 72 -9.08 -3.06 4.70
N ALA A 73 -9.81 -3.12 3.58
CA ALA A 73 -11.18 -3.64 3.56
C ALA A 73 -11.25 -5.17 3.49
N GLY A 74 -10.29 -5.81 2.82
CA GLY A 74 -10.34 -7.25 2.53
C GLY A 74 -11.33 -7.61 1.43
N THR A 75 -11.50 -6.75 0.43
CA THR A 75 -12.35 -6.98 -0.74
C THR A 75 -11.59 -7.62 -1.91
N SER A 76 -10.38 -8.12 -1.68
CA SER A 76 -9.58 -8.72 -2.75
C SER A 76 -10.12 -10.08 -3.17
N LEU A 77 -9.94 -10.44 -4.44
CA LEU A 77 -10.41 -11.68 -5.03
C LEU A 77 -9.30 -12.72 -5.23
N SER A 78 -8.07 -12.43 -4.81
CA SER A 78 -6.91 -13.31 -5.04
C SER A 78 -6.06 -13.59 -3.80
N GLY A 79 -6.57 -13.33 -2.59
CA GLY A 79 -5.89 -13.69 -1.34
C GLY A 79 -4.80 -12.72 -0.89
N GLN A 80 -4.72 -11.51 -1.46
CA GLN A 80 -3.72 -10.51 -1.04
C GLN A 80 -3.92 -9.99 0.40
N ALA A 81 -5.12 -10.14 0.96
CA ALA A 81 -5.49 -9.56 2.25
C ALA A 81 -5.64 -10.60 3.37
N ILE A 82 -5.06 -11.80 3.21
CA ILE A 82 -5.09 -12.89 4.20
C ILE A 82 -3.68 -13.31 4.61
N SER A 83 -3.57 -13.94 5.78
CA SER A 83 -2.29 -14.36 6.36
C SER A 83 -2.52 -15.56 7.27
N ASP A 84 -1.56 -16.48 7.32
CA ASP A 84 -1.46 -17.52 8.35
C ASP A 84 -0.57 -17.08 9.54
N SER A 85 0.08 -15.91 9.43
CA SER A 85 0.93 -15.31 10.46
C SER A 85 0.20 -14.14 11.14
N VAL A 86 0.69 -12.90 11.00
CA VAL A 86 0.14 -11.73 11.68
C VAL A 86 -0.58 -10.83 10.68
N LEU A 87 -1.87 -10.62 10.90
CA LEU A 87 -2.70 -9.76 10.06
C LEU A 87 -2.86 -8.38 10.71
N LEU A 88 -2.36 -7.34 10.05
CA LEU A 88 -2.44 -5.95 10.48
C LEU A 88 -3.66 -5.29 9.86
N LEU A 89 -4.75 -5.19 10.63
CA LEU A 89 -5.97 -4.48 10.22
C LEU A 89 -5.85 -2.99 10.49
N LEU A 90 -6.27 -2.15 9.54
CA LEU A 90 -6.48 -0.74 9.82
C LEU A 90 -7.65 -0.58 10.81
N SER A 91 -7.43 0.13 11.91
CA SER A 91 -8.50 0.46 12.86
C SER A 91 -9.62 1.24 12.18
N GLY A 92 -10.87 0.95 12.51
CA GLY A 92 -12.03 1.67 11.96
C GLY A 92 -12.13 3.13 12.40
N GLU A 93 -11.46 3.50 13.50
CA GLU A 93 -11.42 4.85 14.06
C GLU A 93 -10.21 5.67 13.59
N GLY A 94 -9.30 5.07 12.81
CA GLY A 94 -8.08 5.70 12.30
C GLY A 94 -7.97 5.59 10.79
N TRP A 95 -6.96 6.26 10.21
CA TRP A 95 -6.62 6.17 8.78
C TRP A 95 -7.66 6.73 7.79
N CYS A 96 -8.58 7.59 8.23
CA CYS A 96 -9.62 8.19 7.39
C CYS A 96 -9.37 9.66 7.01
N GLY A 97 -8.17 10.18 7.26
CA GLY A 97 -7.81 11.57 6.94
C GLY A 97 -7.72 11.83 5.43
N HIS A 98 -8.06 13.06 5.03
CA HIS A 98 -7.90 13.55 3.67
C HIS A 98 -7.56 15.04 3.65
N THR A 99 -6.92 15.50 2.58
CA THR A 99 -6.72 16.93 2.27
C THR A 99 -6.90 17.18 0.78
N LEU A 100 -7.41 18.35 0.41
CA LEU A 100 -7.60 18.79 -0.97
C LEU A 100 -6.76 20.03 -1.23
N ASP A 101 -6.19 20.12 -2.42
CA ASP A 101 -5.68 21.40 -2.93
C ASP A 101 -6.85 22.37 -3.21
N PRO A 102 -6.63 23.69 -3.29
CA PRO A 102 -7.72 24.68 -3.39
C PRO A 102 -8.73 24.44 -4.52
N ASN A 103 -8.26 23.91 -5.67
CA ASN A 103 -9.08 23.59 -6.83
C ASN A 103 -9.46 22.09 -6.93
N ALA A 104 -9.13 21.31 -5.89
CA ALA A 104 -9.22 19.87 -5.87
C ALA A 104 -8.50 19.18 -7.04
N ASP A 105 -7.47 19.80 -7.63
CA ASP A 105 -6.63 19.18 -8.66
C ASP A 105 -5.90 17.94 -8.16
N THR A 106 -5.57 17.95 -6.86
CA THR A 106 -5.00 16.83 -6.14
C THR A 106 -5.79 16.57 -4.87
N ILE A 107 -5.96 15.29 -4.54
CA ILE A 107 -6.48 14.83 -3.25
C ILE A 107 -5.45 13.95 -2.57
N SER A 108 -5.18 14.20 -1.30
CA SER A 108 -4.36 13.34 -0.44
C SER A 108 -5.25 12.55 0.50
N LEU A 109 -5.03 11.25 0.62
CA LEU A 109 -5.90 10.31 1.32
C LEU A 109 -5.07 9.37 2.18
N GLN A 110 -5.55 9.08 3.39
CA GLN A 110 -5.07 7.97 4.20
C GLN A 110 -5.64 6.63 3.70
N PRO A 111 -4.97 5.50 3.96
CA PRO A 111 -5.29 4.20 3.37
C PRO A 111 -6.64 3.63 3.81
N GLY A 112 -7.23 4.15 4.89
CA GLY A 112 -8.50 3.71 5.46
C GLY A 112 -9.75 4.32 4.80
N VAL A 113 -9.59 5.40 4.02
CA VAL A 113 -10.68 6.07 3.31
C VAL A 113 -11.31 5.13 2.29
N ILE A 114 -12.64 5.08 2.20
CA ILE A 114 -13.38 4.29 1.19
C ILE A 114 -13.32 5.02 -0.15
N GLY A 115 -13.15 4.29 -1.26
CA GLY A 115 -13.06 4.89 -2.60
C GLY A 115 -14.26 5.75 -2.96
N ALA A 116 -15.47 5.31 -2.66
CA ALA A 116 -16.69 6.09 -2.87
C ALA A 116 -16.70 7.39 -2.04
N GLN A 117 -16.24 7.32 -0.78
CA GLN A 117 -16.13 8.48 0.08
C GLN A 117 -15.10 9.50 -0.44
N ALA A 118 -14.00 9.04 -1.04
CA ALA A 118 -13.05 9.93 -1.71
C ALA A 118 -13.71 10.70 -2.88
N ASN A 119 -14.61 10.07 -3.62
CA ASN A 119 -15.39 10.74 -4.67
C ASN A 119 -16.45 11.69 -4.10
N GLU A 120 -17.06 11.38 -2.95
CA GLU A 120 -17.97 12.30 -2.26
C GLU A 120 -17.26 13.60 -1.87
N TYR A 121 -16.00 13.53 -1.40
CA TYR A 121 -15.20 14.72 -1.10
C TYR A 121 -14.94 15.60 -2.34
N LEU A 122 -14.85 14.99 -3.52
CA LEU A 122 -14.55 15.66 -4.78
C LEU A 122 -15.80 16.12 -5.55
N ALA A 123 -16.97 15.61 -5.21
CA ALA A 123 -18.23 15.92 -5.89
C ALA A 123 -18.54 17.42 -5.96
N PRO A 124 -18.33 18.24 -4.90
CA PRO A 124 -18.53 19.70 -4.97
C PRO A 124 -17.67 20.42 -6.02
N TYR A 125 -16.56 19.79 -6.43
CA TYR A 125 -15.61 20.32 -7.41
C TYR A 125 -15.82 19.73 -8.81
N GLY A 126 -16.83 18.87 -9.00
CA GLY A 126 -17.08 18.18 -10.27
C GLY A 126 -15.96 17.20 -10.65
N ARG A 127 -15.24 16.67 -9.66
CA ARG A 127 -14.06 15.81 -9.84
C ARG A 127 -14.25 14.45 -9.18
N LYS A 128 -13.37 13.51 -9.50
CA LYS A 128 -13.28 12.20 -8.85
C LYS A 128 -11.84 11.68 -8.84
N ILE A 129 -11.57 10.62 -8.06
CA ILE A 129 -10.31 9.90 -8.19
C ILE A 129 -10.30 9.12 -9.52
N GLY A 130 -9.12 8.97 -10.10
CA GLY A 130 -8.93 8.13 -11.28
C GLY A 130 -9.35 6.66 -11.10
N PRO A 131 -8.86 5.92 -10.09
CA PRO A 131 -9.18 4.50 -9.95
C PRO A 131 -10.66 4.25 -9.58
N ASP A 132 -11.31 3.38 -10.34
CA ASP A 132 -12.75 3.08 -10.29
C ASP A 132 -13.07 1.57 -10.12
N PRO A 133 -12.48 0.84 -9.14
CA PRO A 133 -12.71 -0.59 -9.01
C PRO A 133 -14.19 -0.92 -8.80
N ALA A 134 -14.65 -2.10 -9.25
CA ALA A 134 -16.05 -2.52 -9.09
C ALA A 134 -16.53 -2.52 -7.64
N SER A 135 -15.61 -2.74 -6.69
CA SER A 135 -15.86 -2.70 -5.25
C SER A 135 -15.70 -1.30 -4.63
N ILE A 136 -15.71 -0.20 -5.38
CA ILE A 136 -15.38 1.16 -4.89
C ILE A 136 -16.19 1.61 -3.66
N ASN A 137 -17.42 1.10 -3.50
CA ASN A 137 -18.29 1.37 -2.36
C ASN A 137 -17.82 0.71 -1.05
N ALA A 138 -16.86 -0.21 -1.10
CA ALA A 138 -16.31 -0.91 0.06
C ALA A 138 -14.76 -0.92 0.09
N ALA A 139 -14.12 -0.91 -1.07
CA ALA A 139 -12.67 -0.90 -1.19
C ALA A 139 -12.09 0.40 -0.62
N LYS A 140 -11.02 0.25 0.14
CA LYS A 140 -10.31 1.36 0.76
C LYS A 140 -9.08 1.75 -0.04
N ILE A 141 -8.72 3.02 -0.02
CA ILE A 141 -7.66 3.64 -0.83
C ILE A 141 -6.33 2.88 -0.76
N GLY A 142 -5.93 2.40 0.43
CA GLY A 142 -4.70 1.63 0.57
C GLY A 142 -4.71 0.33 -0.24
N GLY A 143 -5.84 -0.39 -0.23
CA GLY A 143 -6.02 -1.60 -1.05
C GLY A 143 -6.16 -1.31 -2.54
N ILE A 144 -6.82 -0.19 -2.90
CA ILE A 144 -6.93 0.26 -4.29
C ILE A 144 -5.54 0.52 -4.88
N ALA A 145 -4.71 1.29 -4.18
CA ALA A 145 -3.35 1.60 -4.61
C ALA A 145 -2.45 0.35 -4.63
N ALA A 146 -2.43 -0.42 -3.53
CA ALA A 146 -1.55 -1.59 -3.39
C ALA A 146 -1.84 -2.70 -4.42
N ASN A 147 -3.05 -2.77 -4.98
CA ASN A 147 -3.41 -3.73 -6.03
C ASN A 147 -3.53 -3.08 -7.42
N ASN A 148 -3.22 -1.78 -7.55
CA ASN A 148 -3.47 -0.97 -8.74
C ASN A 148 -4.89 -1.19 -9.32
N ALA A 149 -5.89 -1.24 -8.43
CA ALA A 149 -7.24 -1.63 -8.78
C ALA A 149 -7.93 -0.51 -9.56
N SER A 150 -8.45 -0.84 -10.74
CA SER A 150 -9.30 0.05 -11.54
C SER A 150 -10.48 -0.71 -12.14
N GLY A 151 -11.46 0.00 -12.66
CA GLY A 151 -12.61 -0.47 -13.42
C GLY A 151 -12.42 -0.28 -14.93
N MET A 152 -13.54 -0.34 -15.67
CA MET A 152 -13.55 -0.22 -17.13
C MET A 152 -13.60 1.24 -17.61
N CYS A 153 -14.12 2.18 -16.82
CA CYS A 153 -14.33 3.57 -17.27
C CYS A 153 -13.01 4.35 -17.36
N CYS A 154 -12.03 4.00 -16.54
CA CYS A 154 -10.76 4.73 -16.42
C CYS A 154 -9.60 4.10 -17.20
N GLY A 155 -9.81 2.91 -17.79
CA GLY A 155 -8.84 2.23 -18.66
C GLY A 155 -7.45 2.08 -18.02
N THR A 156 -6.40 2.22 -18.83
CA THR A 156 -5.01 2.29 -18.36
C THR A 156 -4.59 3.69 -17.94
N ALA A 157 -5.15 4.74 -18.55
CA ALA A 157 -4.69 6.11 -18.40
C ALA A 157 -4.98 6.74 -17.03
N GLN A 158 -6.02 6.29 -16.33
CA GLN A 158 -6.48 6.92 -15.09
C GLN A 158 -6.44 5.98 -13.87
N ASN A 159 -5.63 4.91 -13.90
CA ASN A 159 -5.42 4.07 -12.71
C ASN A 159 -4.56 4.76 -11.63
N SER A 160 -4.38 4.10 -10.48
CA SER A 160 -3.55 4.63 -9.38
C SER A 160 -2.11 4.93 -9.80
N TYR A 161 -1.55 4.13 -10.71
CA TYR A 161 -0.18 4.32 -11.21
C TYR A 161 -0.05 5.65 -11.97
N ASN A 162 -0.95 5.94 -12.90
CA ASN A 162 -0.84 7.12 -13.77
C ASN A 162 -1.35 8.41 -13.11
N THR A 163 -2.25 8.29 -12.14
CA THR A 163 -2.76 9.46 -11.39
C THR A 163 -1.94 9.77 -10.15
N LEU A 164 -0.85 9.06 -9.87
CA LEU A 164 -0.03 9.29 -8.69
C LEU A 164 0.60 10.69 -8.71
N ALA A 165 0.38 11.44 -7.64
CA ALA A 165 1.02 12.74 -7.38
C ALA A 165 2.07 12.66 -6.25
N GLY A 166 1.98 11.64 -5.39
CA GLY A 166 2.97 11.35 -4.37
C GLY A 166 2.45 10.36 -3.33
N MET A 167 3.35 9.86 -2.47
CA MET A 167 3.05 8.83 -1.48
C MET A 167 3.69 9.12 -0.14
N ARG A 168 3.09 8.55 0.90
CA ARG A 168 3.67 8.43 2.22
C ARG A 168 3.79 6.96 2.57
N LEU A 169 5.01 6.49 2.78
CA LEU A 169 5.37 5.08 2.85
C LEU A 169 6.07 4.77 4.17
N ILE A 170 5.80 3.60 4.74
CA ILE A 170 6.61 2.99 5.80
C ILE A 170 7.29 1.75 5.23
N LEU A 171 8.62 1.73 5.24
CA LEU A 171 9.44 0.63 4.74
C LEU A 171 9.67 -0.44 5.81
N ALA A 172 10.24 -1.58 5.40
CA ALA A 172 10.48 -2.74 6.27
C ALA A 172 11.43 -2.45 7.44
N ASP A 173 12.29 -1.44 7.33
CA ASP A 173 13.17 -0.97 8.40
C ASP A 173 12.49 0.07 9.32
N GLY A 174 11.18 0.30 9.13
CA GLY A 174 10.40 1.29 9.87
C GLY A 174 10.59 2.73 9.36
N THR A 175 11.41 2.97 8.34
CA THR A 175 11.61 4.30 7.78
C THR A 175 10.32 4.82 7.18
N LEU A 176 9.97 6.04 7.56
CA LEU A 176 8.84 6.78 7.03
C LEU A 176 9.34 7.83 6.04
N VAL A 177 8.88 7.72 4.79
CA VAL A 177 9.20 8.65 3.71
C VAL A 177 7.91 9.24 3.14
N ASP A 178 7.88 10.56 3.02
CA ASP A 178 6.83 11.29 2.35
C ASP A 178 7.39 11.93 1.08
N THR A 179 7.05 11.37 -0.10
CA THR A 179 7.59 11.85 -1.38
C THR A 179 7.04 13.21 -1.79
N ARG A 180 5.99 13.68 -1.11
CA ARG A 180 5.36 15.00 -1.32
C ARG A 180 6.13 16.13 -0.60
N ARG A 181 7.15 15.78 0.19
CA ARG A 181 7.90 16.68 1.06
C ARG A 181 9.38 16.63 0.69
N PRO A 182 9.94 17.65 0.02
CA PRO A 182 11.33 17.64 -0.45
C PRO A 182 12.36 17.36 0.67
N GLU A 183 12.11 17.87 1.88
CA GLU A 183 12.97 17.63 3.03
C GLU A 183 12.93 16.16 3.49
N SER A 184 11.78 15.50 3.36
CA SER A 184 11.66 14.07 3.65
C SER A 184 12.41 13.24 2.61
N VAL A 185 12.29 13.61 1.34
CA VAL A 185 13.01 12.96 0.24
C VAL A 185 14.52 13.11 0.41
N ALA A 186 15.02 14.31 0.74
CA ALA A 186 16.45 14.54 0.96
C ALA A 186 17.02 13.68 2.11
N ARG A 187 16.31 13.58 3.25
CA ARG A 187 16.71 12.68 4.35
C ARG A 187 16.68 11.21 3.93
N PHE A 188 15.68 10.82 3.14
CA PHE A 188 15.58 9.45 2.64
C PHE A 188 16.73 9.13 1.69
N GLN A 189 17.08 10.04 0.79
CA GLN A 189 18.24 9.90 -0.10
C GLN A 189 19.55 9.75 0.67
N ALA A 190 19.75 10.51 1.75
CA ALA A 190 20.94 10.40 2.59
C ALA A 190 21.00 9.05 3.34
N SER A 191 19.88 8.61 3.92
CA SER A 191 19.83 7.39 4.75
C SER A 191 19.73 6.09 3.94
N HIS A 192 19.15 6.12 2.74
CA HIS A 192 18.85 4.95 1.90
C HIS A 192 19.52 5.03 0.53
N SER A 193 20.65 5.73 0.44
CA SER A 193 21.41 5.93 -0.80
C SER A 193 21.72 4.61 -1.52
N LYS A 194 22.07 3.55 -0.79
CA LYS A 194 22.32 2.22 -1.35
C LYS A 194 21.10 1.63 -2.06
N LEU A 195 19.92 1.68 -1.43
CA LEU A 195 18.68 1.20 -2.03
C LEU A 195 18.35 1.97 -3.31
N LEU A 196 18.46 3.30 -3.25
CA LEU A 196 18.17 4.17 -4.39
C LEU A 196 19.16 3.97 -5.54
N GLN A 197 20.44 3.77 -5.24
CA GLN A 197 21.46 3.42 -6.25
C GLN A 197 21.17 2.07 -6.91
N GLN A 198 20.70 1.08 -6.15
CA GLN A 198 20.29 -0.21 -6.70
C GLN A 198 19.06 -0.08 -7.59
N LEU A 199 18.04 0.68 -7.19
CA LEU A 199 16.86 0.96 -8.01
C LEU A 199 17.23 1.72 -9.29
N ALA A 200 18.08 2.75 -9.20
CA ALA A 200 18.57 3.49 -10.36
C ALA A 200 19.36 2.58 -11.32
N THR A 201 20.17 1.68 -10.77
CA THR A 201 20.92 0.70 -11.58
C THR A 201 19.98 -0.31 -12.24
N LEU A 202 18.96 -0.78 -11.53
CA LEU A 202 17.95 -1.68 -12.07
C LEU A 202 17.19 -1.01 -13.22
N GLY A 203 16.71 0.22 -13.02
CA GLY A 203 16.05 1.01 -14.05
C GLY A 203 16.92 1.20 -15.30
N ARG A 204 18.16 1.65 -15.13
CA ARG A 204 19.11 1.79 -16.25
C ARG A 204 19.32 0.47 -17.00
N ARG A 205 19.64 -0.62 -16.31
CA ARG A 205 19.84 -1.94 -16.94
C ARG A 205 18.61 -2.42 -17.70
N THR A 206 17.42 -2.16 -17.16
CA THR A 206 16.17 -2.50 -17.83
C THR A 206 15.95 -1.66 -19.09
N ARG A 207 16.24 -0.35 -19.05
CA ARG A 207 16.09 0.55 -20.21
C ARG A 207 17.15 0.31 -21.30
N ASP A 208 18.38 0.00 -20.90
CA ASP A 208 19.50 -0.29 -21.82
C ASP A 208 19.32 -1.65 -22.54
N ASN A 209 18.51 -2.55 -21.98
CA ASN A 209 18.09 -3.79 -22.64
C ASN A 209 16.79 -3.54 -23.43
N SER A 210 16.92 -3.17 -24.71
CA SER A 210 15.77 -2.83 -25.56
C SER A 210 14.73 -3.96 -25.66
N GLU A 211 15.16 -5.22 -25.76
CA GLU A 211 14.25 -6.38 -25.81
C GLU A 211 13.38 -6.47 -24.55
N LEU A 212 14.00 -6.36 -23.36
CA LEU A 212 13.28 -6.38 -22.09
C LEU A 212 12.40 -5.14 -21.92
N ALA A 213 12.92 -3.95 -22.22
CA ALA A 213 12.17 -2.70 -22.12
C ALA A 213 10.92 -2.73 -23.01
N ASP A 214 11.04 -3.20 -24.25
CA ASP A 214 9.91 -3.26 -25.18
C ASP A 214 8.90 -4.33 -24.79
N ARG A 215 9.35 -5.46 -24.24
CA ARG A 215 8.46 -6.47 -23.66
C ARG A 215 7.67 -5.91 -22.47
N ILE A 216 8.33 -5.14 -21.59
CA ILE A 216 7.65 -4.47 -20.48
C ILE A 216 6.63 -3.47 -21.02
N ARG A 217 7.05 -2.54 -21.90
CA ARG A 217 6.13 -1.56 -22.50
C ARG A 217 4.93 -2.25 -23.13
N HIS A 218 5.15 -3.29 -23.93
CA HIS A 218 4.08 -4.08 -24.55
C HIS A 218 3.12 -4.69 -23.51
N LYS A 219 3.66 -5.31 -22.45
CA LYS A 219 2.88 -5.93 -21.36
C LYS A 219 1.95 -4.93 -20.65
N TYR A 220 2.36 -3.67 -20.51
CA TYR A 220 1.60 -2.61 -19.82
C TYR A 220 0.84 -1.67 -20.75
N ARG A 221 0.81 -1.91 -22.08
CA ARG A 221 -0.10 -1.21 -23.01
C ARG A 221 -1.56 -1.47 -22.66
N LEU A 222 -1.84 -2.68 -22.18
CA LEU A 222 -3.13 -3.09 -21.65
C LEU A 222 -3.08 -3.08 -20.13
N LYS A 223 -4.26 -3.05 -19.51
CA LYS A 223 -4.38 -3.12 -18.05
C LYS A 223 -3.70 -4.38 -17.53
N ASN A 224 -2.70 -4.19 -16.68
CA ASN A 224 -1.93 -5.26 -16.11
C ASN A 224 -1.65 -4.98 -14.63
N THR A 225 -2.16 -5.87 -13.78
CA THR A 225 -1.96 -5.84 -12.33
C THR A 225 -1.34 -7.17 -11.85
N THR A 226 -0.64 -7.88 -12.74
CA THR A 226 0.00 -9.17 -12.43
C THR A 226 1.44 -8.96 -11.97
N GLY A 227 1.64 -9.07 -10.66
CA GLY A 227 2.91 -8.78 -10.00
C GLY A 227 3.23 -7.29 -9.95
N TYR A 228 4.50 -6.96 -9.66
CA TYR A 228 4.96 -5.59 -9.53
C TYR A 228 4.80 -4.79 -10.82
N SER A 229 4.54 -3.48 -10.70
CA SER A 229 4.46 -2.54 -11.82
C SER A 229 5.85 -2.29 -12.43
N LEU A 230 6.40 -3.28 -13.15
CA LEU A 230 7.74 -3.23 -13.73
C LEU A 230 7.91 -2.13 -14.78
N ASN A 231 6.81 -1.61 -15.33
CA ASN A 231 6.86 -0.40 -16.16
C ASN A 231 7.46 0.80 -15.41
N ALA A 232 7.44 0.83 -14.07
CA ALA A 232 8.16 1.83 -13.29
C ALA A 232 9.66 1.90 -13.63
N LEU A 233 10.28 0.76 -13.96
CA LEU A 233 11.69 0.67 -14.35
C LEU A 233 11.97 1.22 -15.74
N VAL A 234 10.94 1.43 -16.56
CA VAL A 234 11.07 1.95 -17.93
C VAL A 234 10.56 3.38 -18.04
N ASP A 235 9.52 3.72 -17.29
CA ASP A 235 8.84 5.01 -17.36
C ASP A 235 9.57 6.12 -16.57
N TYR A 236 10.39 5.76 -15.58
CA TYR A 236 11.03 6.71 -14.68
C TYR A 236 12.55 6.53 -14.55
N ASP A 237 13.25 7.66 -14.43
CA ASP A 237 14.70 7.70 -14.19
C ASP A 237 15.07 7.93 -12.72
N ASP A 238 14.29 8.75 -12.01
CA ASP A 238 14.52 9.02 -10.58
C ASP A 238 14.18 7.77 -9.74
N PRO A 239 15.13 7.23 -8.94
CA PRO A 239 14.86 6.07 -8.10
C PRO A 239 13.75 6.25 -7.05
N VAL A 240 13.44 7.48 -6.63
CA VAL A 240 12.30 7.75 -5.73
C VAL A 240 10.98 7.62 -6.49
N GLU A 241 10.92 8.12 -7.72
CA GLU A 241 9.78 7.93 -8.64
C GLU A 241 9.60 6.45 -8.97
N ILE A 242 10.68 5.72 -9.26
CA ILE A 242 10.64 4.27 -9.47
C ILE A 242 10.06 3.57 -8.24
N LEU A 243 10.54 3.90 -7.03
CA LEU A 243 10.09 3.28 -5.79
C LEU A 243 8.58 3.48 -5.57
N GLN A 244 8.08 4.72 -5.66
CA GLN A 244 6.66 4.99 -5.41
C GLN A 244 5.76 4.29 -6.44
N HIS A 245 6.19 4.19 -7.69
CA HIS A 245 5.43 3.50 -8.73
C HIS A 245 5.49 1.98 -8.61
N LEU A 246 6.57 1.41 -8.07
CA LEU A 246 6.64 0.00 -7.69
C LEU A 246 5.73 -0.34 -6.50
N MET A 247 5.46 0.61 -5.60
CA MET A 247 4.50 0.42 -4.50
C MET A 247 3.07 0.22 -5.01
N ILE A 248 2.72 0.81 -6.15
CA ILE A 248 1.43 0.59 -6.81
C ILE A 248 1.42 -0.81 -7.43
N GLY A 249 0.50 -1.67 -6.97
CA GLY A 249 0.51 -3.10 -7.34
C GLY A 249 1.50 -3.96 -6.56
N SER A 250 2.11 -3.44 -5.48
CA SER A 250 3.04 -4.22 -4.64
C SER A 250 2.36 -5.23 -3.72
N GLU A 251 1.05 -5.15 -3.57
CA GLU A 251 0.25 -6.00 -2.67
C GLU A 251 0.76 -5.94 -1.20
N GLY A 252 1.41 -4.84 -0.82
CA GLY A 252 1.96 -4.62 0.52
C GLY A 252 3.30 -5.30 0.80
N THR A 253 3.90 -5.99 -0.18
CA THR A 253 5.15 -6.74 0.00
C THR A 253 6.41 -5.88 0.05
N LEU A 254 6.34 -4.63 -0.46
CA LEU A 254 7.47 -3.68 -0.47
C LEU A 254 7.41 -2.66 0.68
N GLY A 255 6.30 -2.60 1.41
CA GLY A 255 6.08 -1.66 2.50
C GLY A 255 4.61 -1.31 2.68
N PHE A 256 4.34 -0.44 3.64
CA PHE A 256 2.99 0.03 3.94
C PHE A 256 2.74 1.43 3.35
N ILE A 257 1.62 1.59 2.66
CA ILE A 257 1.16 2.89 2.15
C ILE A 257 0.37 3.61 3.25
N ALA A 258 1.03 4.53 3.96
CA ALA A 258 0.41 5.34 5.02
C ALA A 258 -0.40 6.54 4.48
N GLY A 259 -0.18 6.91 3.22
CA GLY A 259 -1.00 7.87 2.51
C GLY A 259 -0.63 7.95 1.03
N ILE A 260 -1.55 8.46 0.22
CA ILE A 260 -1.37 8.63 -1.22
C ILE A 260 -2.02 9.93 -1.67
N SER A 261 -1.42 10.60 -2.63
CA SER A 261 -1.98 11.76 -3.32
C SER A 261 -2.24 11.42 -4.77
N TYR A 262 -3.46 11.68 -5.24
CA TYR A 262 -3.87 11.48 -6.62
C TYR A 262 -4.15 12.81 -7.30
N ARG A 263 -3.70 12.96 -8.54
CA ARG A 263 -4.28 13.92 -9.48
C ARG A 263 -5.70 13.46 -9.79
N THR A 264 -6.68 14.34 -9.62
CA THR A 264 -8.09 13.99 -9.85
C THR A 264 -8.44 14.07 -11.33
N VAL A 265 -9.60 13.53 -11.71
CA VAL A 265 -10.15 13.54 -13.06
C VAL A 265 -11.56 14.09 -13.11
#